data_AF-A0A4Y2UQS6-F1
#
_entry.id   AF-A0A4Y2UQS6-F1
#
_cell.length_a   1.000
_cell.length_b   1.000
_cell.length_c   1.000
_cell.angle_alpha   90.00
_cell.angle_beta   90.00
_cell.angle_gamma   90.00
#
_symmetry.space_group_name_H-M   'P 1'
#
loop_
_entity.id
_entity.type
_entity.pdbx_description
1 polymer ?
#
loop_
_entity_poly.entity_id
_entity_poly.type
_entity_poly.pdbx_seq_one_letter_code
_entity_poly.pdbx_strand_id
1 'polypeptide(L)'
;MESRMSLGSHRVKELGIQRRLTVKNTPKQNGIAERKNRILLDIARCSLIQSKLPLSFWAEAIANANYTKSRLPSKSLRGKSPYELCHGKVPNIGYFKTFGCEAFV
;
A
#
# COMPACT_ATOMS: atom_id res chain seq x y z
N MET A 1 -15.70 1.25 -26.20
CA MET A 1 -14.73 0.74 -25.19
C MET A 1 -13.39 1.48 -25.24
N GLU A 2 -13.00 2.09 -26.38
CA GLU A 2 -11.77 2.90 -26.54
C GLU A 2 -11.84 4.29 -25.90
N SER A 3 -13.03 4.86 -25.73
CA SER A 3 -13.24 6.23 -25.22
C SER A 3 -12.88 6.42 -23.73
N ARG A 4 -12.83 5.37 -22.92
CA ARG A 4 -12.40 5.45 -21.50
C ARG A 4 -10.89 5.30 -21.30
N MET A 5 -10.16 4.75 -22.27
CA MET A 5 -8.71 4.59 -22.16
C MET A 5 -7.93 5.86 -22.51
N SER A 6 -8.50 6.79 -23.28
CA SER A 6 -7.82 8.02 -23.70
C SER A 6 -7.74 9.09 -22.61
N LEU A 7 -8.75 9.19 -21.73
CA LEU A 7 -8.74 10.16 -20.62
C LEU A 7 -7.58 9.92 -19.65
N GLY A 8 -7.27 8.65 -19.38
CA GLY A 8 -6.18 8.28 -18.47
C GLY A 8 -4.78 8.49 -19.06
N SER A 9 -4.60 8.39 -20.38
CA SER A 9 -3.31 8.59 -21.03
C SER A 9 -2.97 10.08 -21.22
N HIS A 10 -3.97 10.94 -21.35
CA HIS A 10 -3.78 12.40 -21.45
C HIS A 10 -3.17 12.97 -20.16
N ARG A 11 -3.79 12.69 -19.01
CA ARG A 11 -3.37 13.24 -17.71
C ARG A 11 -1.98 12.78 -17.25
N VAL A 12 -1.58 11.58 -17.66
CA VAL A 12 -0.25 11.00 -17.33
C VAL A 12 0.85 11.71 -18.13
N LYS A 13 0.57 12.12 -19.38
CA LYS A 13 1.50 12.91 -20.20
C LYS A 13 1.66 14.34 -19.69
N GLU A 14 0.59 14.98 -19.25
CA GLU A 14 0.63 16.33 -18.66
C GLU A 14 1.52 16.39 -17.41
N LEU A 15 1.52 15.33 -16.60
CA LEU A 15 2.34 15.22 -15.40
C LEU A 15 3.79 14.76 -15.70
N GLY A 16 4.18 14.62 -16.97
CA GLY A 16 5.50 14.14 -17.38
C GLY A 16 5.77 12.65 -17.07
N ILE A 17 4.72 11.87 -16.78
CA ILE A 17 4.86 10.46 -16.41
C ILE A 17 4.87 9.59 -17.68
N GLN A 18 5.86 8.71 -17.81
CA GLN A 18 5.89 7.74 -18.90
C GLN A 18 5.02 6.52 -18.57
N ARG A 19 3.93 6.32 -19.33
CA ARG A 19 3.09 5.13 -19.18
C ARG A 19 3.75 3.90 -19.78
N ARG A 20 4.19 2.96 -18.94
CA ARG A 20 4.67 1.63 -19.36
C ARG A 20 3.57 0.59 -19.11
N LEU A 21 3.14 -0.09 -20.17
CA LEU A 21 2.14 -1.17 -20.08
C LEU A 21 2.85 -2.52 -19.96
N THR A 22 2.24 -3.44 -19.22
CA THR A 22 2.70 -4.83 -19.18
C THR A 22 2.31 -5.55 -20.47
N VAL A 23 3.17 -6.44 -20.95
CA VAL A 23 2.88 -7.28 -22.12
C VAL A 23 1.76 -8.26 -21.77
N LYS A 24 0.81 -8.43 -22.70
CA LYS A 24 -0.31 -9.37 -22.53
C LYS A 24 0.23 -10.78 -22.21
N ASN A 25 -0.44 -11.49 -21.30
CA ASN A 25 -0.06 -12.84 -20.86
C ASN A 25 1.33 -12.96 -20.19
N THR A 26 1.91 -11.86 -19.69
CA THR A 26 3.15 -11.90 -18.90
C THR A 26 2.94 -11.52 -17.43
N PRO A 27 2.26 -12.37 -16.63
CA PRO A 27 1.96 -12.06 -15.22
C PRO A 27 3.22 -11.78 -14.38
N LYS A 28 4.37 -12.33 -14.77
CA LYS A 28 5.68 -12.07 -14.14
C LYS A 28 6.03 -10.57 -14.08
N GLN A 29 5.60 -9.76 -15.06
CA GLN A 29 5.87 -8.32 -15.07
C GLN A 29 5.13 -7.56 -13.95
N ASN A 30 3.98 -8.08 -13.50
CA ASN A 30 3.17 -7.46 -12.46
C ASN A 30 3.37 -8.10 -11.07
N GLY A 31 4.20 -9.14 -10.97
CA GLY A 31 4.32 -9.97 -9.77
C GLY A 31 4.73 -9.20 -8.50
N ILE A 32 5.50 -8.11 -8.63
CA ILE A 32 5.86 -7.25 -7.49
C ILE A 32 4.64 -6.53 -6.94
N ALA A 33 3.82 -5.94 -7.81
CA ALA A 33 2.61 -5.23 -7.41
C ALA A 33 1.58 -6.21 -6.83
N GLU A 34 1.38 -7.36 -7.48
CA GLU A 34 0.46 -8.41 -7.01
C GLU A 34 0.87 -8.95 -5.64
N ARG A 35 2.16 -9.19 -5.42
CA ARG A 35 2.66 -9.64 -4.11
C ARG A 35 2.45 -8.59 -3.04
N LYS A 36 2.68 -7.31 -3.33
CA LYS A 36 2.42 -6.21 -2.39
C LYS A 36 0.92 -6.11 -2.06
N ASN A 37 0.06 -6.15 -3.06
CA ASN A 37 -1.39 -6.06 -2.87
C ASN A 37 -1.91 -7.21 -2.00
N ARG A 38 -1.44 -8.44 -2.24
CA ARG A 38 -1.79 -9.60 -1.41
C ARG A 38 -1.36 -9.40 0.05
N ILE A 39 -0.12 -8.98 0.29
CA ILE A 39 0.38 -8.72 1.66
C ILE A 39 -0.49 -7.66 2.37
N LEU A 40 -0.84 -6.57 1.68
CA LEU A 40 -1.69 -5.52 2.27
C LEU A 40 -3.08 -6.04 2.63
N LEU A 41 -3.69 -6.83 1.73
CA LEU A 41 -4.99 -7.45 1.99
C LEU A 41 -4.94 -8.45 3.15
N ASP A 42 -3.88 -9.25 3.25
CA ASP A 42 -3.72 -10.21 4.34
C ASP A 42 -3.58 -9.48 5.69
N ILE A 43 -2.76 -8.42 5.77
CA ILE A 43 -2.63 -7.61 6.98
C ILE A 43 -3.97 -6.94 7.35
N ALA A 44 -4.68 -6.38 6.36
CA ALA A 44 -5.96 -5.72 6.59
C ALA A 44 -7.03 -6.70 7.11
N ARG A 45 -7.12 -7.90 6.52
CA ARG A 45 -8.02 -8.97 6.98
C ARG A 45 -7.70 -9.41 8.40
N CYS A 46 -6.43 -9.67 8.70
CA CYS A 46 -6.01 -10.02 10.06
C CYS A 46 -6.35 -8.91 11.06
N SER A 47 -6.16 -7.65 10.68
CA SER A 47 -6.45 -6.49 11.55
C SER A 47 -7.95 -6.37 11.84
N LEU A 48 -8.81 -6.57 10.84
CA LEU A 48 -10.27 -6.56 11.02
C LEU A 48 -10.74 -7.71 11.93
N ILE A 49 -10.23 -8.92 11.71
CA ILE A 49 -10.55 -10.09 12.54
C ILE A 49 -10.10 -9.86 13.98
N GLN A 50 -8.87 -9.35 14.19
CA GLN A 50 -8.31 -9.11 15.51
C GLN A 50 -9.08 -8.01 16.27
N SER A 51 -9.47 -6.93 15.59
CA SER A 51 -10.20 -5.81 16.19
C SER A 51 -11.70 -6.06 16.37
N LYS A 52 -12.23 -7.15 15.78
CA LYS A 52 -13.67 -7.43 15.70
C LYS A 52 -14.49 -6.30 15.07
N LEU A 53 -13.85 -5.46 14.25
CA LEU A 53 -14.51 -4.37 13.55
C LEU A 53 -15.28 -4.90 12.32
N PRO A 54 -16.40 -4.25 11.95
CA PRO A 54 -17.15 -4.64 10.77
C PRO A 54 -16.35 -4.38 9.48
N LEU A 55 -16.70 -5.11 8.42
CA LEU A 55 -16.06 -5.00 7.10
C LEU A 55 -16.16 -3.60 6.50
N SER A 56 -17.07 -2.73 6.99
CA SER A 56 -17.14 -1.33 6.59
C SER A 56 -15.82 -0.58 6.78
N PHE A 57 -14.97 -1.00 7.73
CA PHE A 57 -13.65 -0.41 8.00
C PHE A 57 -12.53 -0.96 7.11
N TRP A 58 -12.84 -1.64 6.00
CA TRP A 58 -11.83 -2.26 5.13
C TRP A 58 -10.85 -1.24 4.54
N ALA A 59 -11.31 -0.03 4.23
CA ALA A 59 -10.47 1.01 3.63
C ALA A 59 -9.44 1.52 4.65
N GLU A 60 -9.87 1.75 5.89
CA GLU A 60 -9.04 2.15 7.03
C GLU A 60 -8.06 1.03 7.40
N ALA A 61 -8.49 -0.23 7.37
CA ALA A 61 -7.62 -1.37 7.62
C ALA A 61 -6.50 -1.48 6.58
N ILE A 62 -6.80 -1.28 5.29
CA ILE A 62 -5.79 -1.26 4.22
C ILE A 62 -4.86 -0.05 4.36
N ALA A 63 -5.42 1.13 4.67
CA ALA A 63 -4.62 2.34 4.89
C ALA A 63 -3.64 2.15 6.05
N ASN A 64 -4.11 1.60 7.17
CA ASN A 64 -3.28 1.26 8.32
C ASN A 64 -2.22 0.20 7.98
N ALA A 65 -2.59 -0.85 7.24
CA ALA A 65 -1.66 -1.88 6.77
C ALA A 65 -0.53 -1.28 5.92
N ASN A 66 -0.87 -0.40 4.97
CA ASN A 66 0.10 0.27 4.12
C ASN A 66 0.99 1.24 4.93
N TYR A 67 0.39 2.02 5.82
CA TYR A 67 1.09 2.97 6.69
C TYR A 67 2.12 2.26 7.57
N THR A 68 1.71 1.15 8.19
CA THR A 68 2.54 0.31 9.03
C THR A 68 3.64 -0.34 8.22
N LYS A 69 3.30 -1.01 7.11
CA LYS A 69 4.28 -1.73 6.30
C LYS A 69 5.34 -0.82 5.68
N SER A 70 4.98 0.42 5.37
CA SER A 70 5.91 1.42 4.83
C SER A 70 6.91 1.95 5.87
N ARG A 71 6.60 1.85 7.16
CA ARG A 71 7.45 2.36 8.26
C ARG A 71 8.17 1.27 9.04
N LEU A 72 7.77 0.01 8.89
CA LEU A 72 8.47 -1.10 9.53
C LEU A 72 9.79 -1.42 8.79
N PRO A 73 10.85 -1.75 9.55
CA PRO A 73 12.11 -2.19 8.97
C PRO A 73 11.92 -3.53 8.25
N SER A 74 12.67 -3.75 7.17
CA SER A 74 12.63 -4.99 6.42
C SER A 74 14.02 -5.61 6.24
N LYS A 75 14.10 -6.94 6.39
CA LYS A 75 15.34 -7.69 6.12
C LYS A 75 15.83 -7.49 4.69
N SER A 76 14.93 -7.42 3.70
CA SER A 76 15.29 -7.16 2.31
C SER A 76 15.87 -5.76 2.09
N LEU A 77 15.69 -4.85 3.05
CA LEU A 77 16.18 -3.48 3.04
C LEU A 77 17.31 -3.28 4.07
N ARG A 78 18.00 -4.36 4.47
CA ARG A 78 19.10 -4.31 5.45
C ARG A 78 18.70 -3.65 6.78
N GLY A 79 17.46 -3.89 7.21
CA GLY A 79 16.93 -3.33 8.46
C GLY A 79 16.39 -1.90 8.33
N LYS A 80 16.43 -1.27 7.16
CA LYS A 80 15.80 0.03 6.91
C LYS A 80 14.31 -0.11 6.58
N SER A 81 13.54 0.95 6.82
CA SER A 81 12.15 1.04 6.39
C SER A 81 12.01 1.61 4.97
N PRO A 82 10.95 1.25 4.20
CA PRO A 82 10.67 1.92 2.93
C PRO A 82 10.54 3.44 3.05
N TYR A 83 9.98 3.92 4.17
CA TYR A 83 9.85 5.34 4.48
C TYR A 83 11.22 6.02 4.58
N GLU A 84 12.19 5.42 5.30
CA GLU A 84 13.57 5.90 5.36
C GLU A 84 14.24 5.98 4.00
N LEU A 85 14.06 4.97 3.15
CA LEU A 85 14.67 4.96 1.82
C LEU A 85 14.09 6.04 0.91
N CYS A 86 12.80 6.34 1.07
CA CYS A 86 12.11 7.32 0.23
C CYS A 86 12.30 8.76 0.70
N HIS A 87 12.36 8.99 2.02
CA HIS A 87 12.39 10.34 2.60
C HIS A 87 13.72 10.69 3.31
N GLY A 88 14.66 9.74 3.41
CA GLY A 88 15.92 9.93 4.12
C GLY A 88 15.80 10.06 5.65
N LYS A 89 14.60 9.86 6.22
CA LYS A 89 14.32 10.08 7.64
C LYS A 89 13.77 8.82 8.31
N VAL A 90 14.28 8.51 9.51
CA VAL A 90 13.76 7.43 10.36
C VAL A 90 12.34 7.78 10.84
N PRO A 91 11.33 6.93 10.61
CA PRO A 91 9.98 7.18 11.10
C PRO A 91 9.97 7.02 12.63
N ASN A 92 9.26 7.92 13.32
CA ASN A 92 8.86 7.65 14.69
C ASN A 92 7.78 6.55 14.65
N ILE A 93 7.94 5.50 15.46
CA ILE A 93 7.01 4.36 15.57
C ILE A 93 6.39 4.29 16.98
N GLY A 94 6.88 5.10 17.95
CA GLY A 94 6.43 5.03 19.34
C GLY A 94 4.94 5.40 19.55
N TYR A 95 4.33 6.10 18.61
CA TYR A 95 2.90 6.43 18.64
C TYR A 95 2.00 5.33 18.05
N PHE A 96 2.56 4.24 17.54
CA PHE A 96 1.75 3.18 16.95
C PHE A 96 0.82 2.56 17.99
N LYS A 97 -0.44 2.40 17.61
CA LYS A 97 -1.46 1.71 18.39
C LYS A 97 -1.99 0.51 17.61
N THR A 98 -2.58 -0.43 18.32
CA THR A 98 -3.28 -1.56 17.69
C THR A 98 -4.46 -1.05 16.90
N PHE A 99 -4.68 -1.62 15.71
CA PHE A 99 -5.84 -1.28 14.90
C PHE A 99 -7.13 -1.61 15.68
N GLY A 100 -8.08 -0.68 15.70
CA GLY A 100 -9.33 -0.79 16.45
C GLY A 100 -9.21 -0.55 17.96
N CYS A 101 -8.13 0.09 18.43
CA CYS A 101 -8.08 0.58 19.80
C CYS A 101 -9.12 1.70 20.04
N GLU A 102 -9.59 1.84 21.28
CA GLU A 102 -10.41 2.97 21.68
C GLU A 102 -9.63 4.28 21.50
N ALA A 103 -10.30 5.28 20.94
CA ALA A 103 -9.77 6.62 20.77
C ALA A 103 -10.74 7.59 21.44
N PHE A 104 -10.21 8.43 22.32
CA PHE A 104 -10.96 9.52 22.94
C PHE A 104 -10.82 10.77 22.07
N VAL A 105 -11.93 11.47 21.85
CA VAL A 105 -12.00 12.76 21.13
C VAL A 105 -12.15 13.87 22.15
#